data_AF-A0A968BTD8-F1
#
_entry.id   AF-A0A968BTD8-F1
#
_cell.length_a   1.000
_cell.length_b   1.000
_cell.length_c   1.000
_cell.angle_alpha   90.00
_cell.angle_beta   90.00
_cell.angle_gamma   90.00
#
_symmetry.space_group_name_H-M   'P 1'
#
loop_
_entity.id
_entity.type
_entity.pdbx_description
1 polymer ?
#
loop_
_entity_poly.entity_id
_entity_poly.type
_entity_poly.pdbx_seq_one_letter_code
_entity_poly.pdbx_strand_id
1 'polypeptide(L)'
;EVHPVNMNAIGMSAGTVLLATSSLAFAEPWVLPREPRTWLAVSWLVILGSVGLFQLFLYVIKRWTASATVYAVAGMPVIAVALGALLLDQPVTVEILLGGALVLAAVYVGAIAGRREARTAPQRGETAAGRT
;
A
#
# COMPACT_ATOMS: atom_id res chain seq x y z
N GLU A 1 -2.16 24.13 -3.41
CA GLU A 1 -2.40 22.74 -2.98
C GLU A 1 -1.06 22.10 -2.62
N VAL A 2 -0.97 21.36 -1.52
CA VAL A 2 0.28 20.71 -1.11
C VAL A 2 0.48 19.46 -1.97
N HIS A 3 1.63 19.33 -2.64
CA HIS A 3 1.91 18.18 -3.49
C HIS A 3 1.99 16.89 -2.62
N PRO A 4 1.37 15.76 -3.02
CA PRO A 4 1.33 14.53 -2.21
C PRO A 4 2.72 14.01 -1.80
N VAL A 5 3.74 14.26 -2.62
CA VAL A 5 5.13 13.94 -2.30
C VAL A 5 5.64 14.71 -1.09
N ASN A 6 5.31 16.01 -0.99
CA ASN A 6 5.73 16.84 0.15
C ASN A 6 5.02 16.39 1.43
N MET A 7 3.73 16.03 1.33
CA MET A 7 2.97 15.51 2.47
C MET A 7 3.55 14.19 2.98
N ASN A 8 3.90 13.26 2.08
CA ASN A 8 4.55 12.01 2.45
C ASN A 8 5.94 12.24 3.06
N ALA A 9 6.77 13.10 2.44
CA ALA A 9 8.11 13.40 2.95
C ALA A 9 8.08 13.97 4.38
N ILE A 10 7.14 14.87 4.68
CA ILE A 10 6.94 15.39 6.03
C ILE A 10 6.51 14.27 6.99
N GLY A 11 5.57 13.42 6.58
CA GLY A 11 5.12 12.27 7.38
C GLY A 11 6.25 11.30 7.71
N MET A 12 7.08 10.95 6.73
CA MET A 12 8.25 10.07 6.91
C MET A 12 9.30 10.72 7.82
N SER A 13 9.51 12.02 7.70
CA SER A 13 10.45 12.77 8.55
C SER A 13 9.97 12.78 10.00
N ALA A 14 8.69 13.06 10.21
CA ALA A 14 8.06 13.01 11.54
C ALA A 14 8.13 11.60 12.15
N GLY A 15 7.82 10.55 11.35
CA GLY A 15 7.96 9.16 11.78
C GLY A 15 9.39 8.77 12.12
N THR A 16 10.38 9.24 11.34
CA THR A 16 11.81 9.01 11.61
C THR A 16 12.21 9.64 12.95
N VAL A 17 11.81 10.88 13.22
CA VAL A 17 12.09 11.54 14.49
C VAL A 17 11.42 10.79 15.64
N LEU A 18 10.16 10.39 15.49
CA LEU A 18 9.43 9.64 16.51
C LEU A 18 10.08 8.28 16.82
N LEU A 19 10.50 7.54 15.79
CA LEU A 19 11.17 6.25 15.96
C LEU A 19 12.56 6.43 16.59
N ALA A 20 13.32 7.44 16.17
CA ALA A 20 14.64 7.72 16.73
C ALA A 20 14.56 8.12 18.21
N THR A 21 13.61 8.97 18.60
CA THR A 21 13.41 9.34 20.00
C THR A 21 12.94 8.16 20.85
N SER A 22 12.06 7.32 20.30
CA SER A 22 11.62 6.08 20.96
C SER A 22 12.79 5.11 21.16
N SER A 23 13.60 4.87 20.14
CA SER A 23 14.78 4.01 20.20
C SER A 23 15.77 4.48 21.29
N LEU A 24 15.97 5.79 21.41
CA LEU A 24 16.77 6.38 22.50
C LEU A 24 16.13 6.17 23.87
N ALA A 25 14.80 6.33 23.99
CA ALA A 25 14.07 6.12 25.25
C ALA A 25 14.15 4.67 25.73
N PHE A 26 14.22 3.70 24.82
CA PHE A 26 14.42 2.28 25.12
C PHE A 26 15.89 1.84 25.19
N ALA A 27 16.84 2.78 25.03
CA ALA A 27 18.28 2.52 25.07
C ALA A 27 18.74 1.41 24.09
N GLU A 28 18.15 1.37 22.89
CA GLU A 28 18.51 0.37 21.89
C GLU A 28 19.94 0.58 21.36
N PRO A 29 20.72 -0.51 21.16
CA PRO A 29 22.07 -0.40 20.63
C PRO A 29 22.04 0.00 19.14
N TRP A 30 22.60 1.16 18.81
CA TRP A 30 22.72 1.62 17.43
C TRP A 30 23.96 1.04 16.77
N VAL A 31 23.79 -0.12 16.13
CA VAL A 31 24.87 -0.79 15.40
C VAL A 31 24.70 -0.55 13.91
N LEU A 32 25.69 0.10 13.31
CA LEU A 32 25.73 0.30 11.86
C LEU A 32 26.05 -1.03 11.15
N PRO A 33 25.39 -1.33 10.01
CA PRO A 33 25.71 -2.50 9.23
C PRO A 33 27.17 -2.50 8.78
N ARG A 34 27.87 -3.61 9.01
CA ARG A 34 29.27 -3.78 8.60
C ARG A 34 29.39 -4.35 7.20
N GLU A 35 28.41 -5.14 6.76
CA GLU A 35 28.41 -5.78 5.46
C GLU A 35 27.84 -4.86 4.36
N PRO A 36 28.54 -4.71 3.22
CA PRO A 36 28.04 -3.94 2.06
C PRO A 36 26.70 -4.46 1.52
N ARG A 37 26.44 -5.76 1.65
CA ARG A 37 25.18 -6.39 1.21
C ARG A 37 23.97 -5.86 1.98
N THR A 38 24.14 -5.55 3.26
CA THR A 38 23.07 -4.97 4.09
C THR A 38 22.75 -3.56 3.63
N TRP A 39 23.77 -2.75 3.33
CA TRP A 39 23.57 -1.43 2.74
C TRP A 39 22.84 -1.51 1.40
N LEU A 40 23.23 -2.45 0.52
CA LEU A 40 22.53 -2.64 -0.75
C LEU A 40 21.06 -3.02 -0.56
N ALA A 41 20.76 -3.90 0.39
CA ALA A 41 19.38 -4.28 0.72
C ALA A 41 18.57 -3.08 1.24
N VAL A 42 19.14 -2.27 2.14
CA VAL A 42 18.49 -1.06 2.65
C VAL A 42 18.27 -0.05 1.53
N SER A 43 19.27 0.20 0.68
CA SER A 43 19.13 1.11 -0.47
C SER A 43 18.04 0.64 -1.44
N TRP A 44 17.95 -0.66 -1.71
CA TRP A 44 16.89 -1.23 -2.53
C TRP A 44 15.50 -0.98 -1.92
N LEU A 45 15.32 -1.22 -0.62
CA LEU A 45 14.06 -0.98 0.08
C LEU A 45 13.67 0.50 0.09
N VAL A 46 14.63 1.41 0.30
CA VAL A 46 14.37 2.85 0.30
C VAL A 46 13.99 3.34 -1.10
N ILE A 47 14.80 3.01 -2.11
CA ILE A 47 14.65 3.57 -3.45
C ILE A 47 13.46 2.93 -4.17
N LEU A 48 13.40 1.60 -4.24
CA LEU A 48 12.34 0.93 -5.01
C LEU A 48 11.15 0.54 -4.15
N GLY A 49 11.40 -0.05 -2.98
CA GLY A 49 10.34 -0.52 -2.09
C GLY A 49 9.49 0.60 -1.49
N SER A 50 10.07 1.78 -1.29
CA SER A 50 9.40 2.94 -0.69
C SER A 50 9.15 4.05 -1.71
N VAL A 51 10.18 4.77 -2.15
CA VAL A 51 10.00 5.94 -3.03
C VAL A 51 9.40 5.55 -4.38
N GLY A 52 9.94 4.51 -5.02
CA GLY A 52 9.46 3.98 -6.29
C GLY A 52 8.03 3.46 -6.20
N LEU A 53 7.73 2.62 -5.20
CA LEU A 53 6.39 2.09 -4.98
C LEU A 53 5.36 3.18 -4.68
N PHE A 54 5.72 4.18 -3.87
CA PHE A 54 4.85 5.33 -3.61
C PHE A 54 4.58 6.14 -4.89
N GLN A 55 5.61 6.37 -5.71
CA GLN A 55 5.44 7.06 -6.98
C GLN A 55 4.57 6.25 -7.95
N LEU A 56 4.72 4.93 -7.97
CA LEU A 56 3.86 4.04 -8.74
C LEU A 56 2.41 4.07 -8.24
N PHE A 57 2.21 4.15 -6.92
CA PHE A 57 0.89 4.33 -6.33
C PHE A 57 0.24 5.65 -6.78
N LEU A 58 0.98 6.76 -6.72
CA LEU A 58 0.50 8.06 -7.21
C LEU A 58 0.24 8.03 -8.73
N TYR A 59 1.05 7.30 -9.48
CA TYR A 59 0.81 7.07 -10.90
C TYR A 59 -0.50 6.31 -11.12
N VAL A 60 -0.74 5.20 -10.43
CA VAL A 60 -1.96 4.39 -10.60
C VAL A 60 -3.21 5.18 -10.19
N ILE A 61 -3.20 5.86 -9.04
CA ILE A 61 -4.38 6.60 -8.55
C ILE A 61 -4.76 7.78 -9.47
N LYS A 62 -3.81 8.28 -10.26
CA LYS A 62 -4.08 9.31 -11.29
C LYS A 62 -4.73 8.73 -12.55
N ARG A 63 -4.65 7.42 -12.80
CA ARG A 63 -5.23 6.77 -13.99
C ARG A 63 -6.44 5.90 -13.67
N TRP A 64 -6.54 5.41 -12.44
CA TRP A 64 -7.58 4.49 -11.99
C TRP A 64 -8.46 5.16 -10.95
N THR A 65 -9.63 4.60 -10.69
CA THR A 65 -10.45 5.06 -9.55
C THR A 65 -9.75 4.76 -8.23
N ALA A 66 -10.03 5.55 -7.19
CA ALA A 66 -9.46 5.34 -5.86
C ALA A 66 -9.76 3.92 -5.34
N SER A 67 -11.00 3.45 -5.49
CA SER A 67 -11.40 2.09 -5.11
C SER A 67 -10.61 1.02 -5.86
N ALA A 68 -10.48 1.13 -7.19
CA ALA A 68 -9.71 0.17 -7.98
C ALA A 68 -8.23 0.12 -7.56
N THR A 69 -7.65 1.28 -7.25
CA THR A 69 -6.26 1.38 -6.75
C THR A 69 -6.10 0.67 -5.41
N VAL A 70 -7.01 0.89 -4.45
CA VAL A 70 -6.96 0.25 -3.14
C VAL A 70 -7.13 -1.27 -3.25
N TYR A 71 -8.02 -1.76 -4.10
CA TYR A 71 -8.19 -3.20 -4.31
C TYR A 71 -6.99 -3.85 -5.01
N ALA A 72 -6.30 -3.13 -5.89
CA ALA A 72 -5.05 -3.62 -6.49
C ALA A 72 -3.96 -3.79 -5.42
N VAL A 73 -3.82 -2.81 -4.52
CA VAL A 73 -2.87 -2.89 -3.39
C VAL A 73 -3.25 -4.03 -2.43
N ALA A 74 -4.55 -4.23 -2.17
CA ALA A 74 -5.02 -5.35 -1.33
C ALA A 74 -4.67 -6.74 -1.91
N GLY A 75 -4.51 -6.85 -3.23
CA GLY A 75 -4.10 -8.09 -3.90
C GLY A 75 -2.59 -8.38 -3.84
N MET A 76 -1.76 -7.44 -3.36
CA MET A 76 -0.30 -7.61 -3.28
C MET A 76 0.17 -8.90 -2.58
N PRO A 77 -0.45 -9.40 -1.49
CA PRO A 77 -0.01 -10.63 -0.84
C PRO A 77 0.02 -11.84 -1.78
N VAL A 78 -0.93 -11.92 -2.72
CA VAL A 78 -0.98 -13.03 -3.71
C VAL A 78 0.21 -12.97 -4.65
N ILE A 79 0.55 -11.77 -5.11
CA ILE A 79 1.71 -11.53 -5.98
C ILE A 79 3.01 -11.79 -5.21
N ALA A 80 3.09 -11.33 -3.96
CA ALA A 80 4.25 -11.53 -3.10
C ALA A 80 4.52 -13.02 -2.84
N VAL A 81 3.49 -13.81 -2.53
CA VAL A 81 3.59 -15.27 -2.36
C VAL A 81 4.03 -15.94 -3.66
N ALA A 82 3.44 -15.57 -4.79
CA ALA A 82 3.82 -16.16 -6.09
C ALA A 82 5.29 -15.88 -6.43
N LEU A 83 5.75 -14.64 -6.20
CA LEU A 83 7.16 -14.29 -6.38
C LEU A 83 8.07 -14.98 -5.36
N GLY A 84 7.65 -15.12 -4.10
CA GLY A 84 8.41 -15.85 -3.08
C GLY A 84 8.57 -17.33 -3.42
N ALA A 85 7.51 -17.98 -3.89
CA ALA A 85 7.57 -19.36 -4.36
C ALA A 85 8.49 -19.51 -5.59
N LEU A 86 8.44 -18.56 -6.54
CA LEU A 86 9.19 -18.64 -7.80
C LEU A 86 10.67 -18.23 -7.67
N LEU A 87 10.97 -17.18 -6.89
CA LEU A 87 12.32 -16.60 -6.81
C LEU A 87 13.11 -17.10 -5.60
N LEU A 88 12.42 -17.49 -4.51
CA LEU A 88 13.04 -17.87 -3.24
C LEU A 88 12.80 -19.35 -2.90
N ASP A 89 12.21 -20.13 -3.81
CA ASP A 89 11.87 -21.55 -3.63
C ASP A 89 11.10 -21.82 -2.32
N GLN A 90 10.25 -20.87 -1.92
CA GLN A 90 9.49 -21.00 -0.68
C GLN A 90 8.38 -22.06 -0.82
N PRO A 91 8.23 -22.98 0.16
CA PRO A 91 7.21 -24.01 0.09
C PRO A 91 5.81 -23.39 0.20
N VAL A 92 4.97 -23.69 -0.78
CA VAL A 92 3.57 -23.26 -0.79
C VAL A 92 2.75 -24.22 0.06
N THR A 93 2.39 -23.78 1.26
CA THR A 93 1.59 -24.57 2.20
C THR A 93 0.09 -24.37 1.98
N VAL A 94 -0.72 -25.22 2.59
CA VAL A 94 -2.18 -25.13 2.50
C VAL A 94 -2.69 -23.82 3.13
N GLU A 95 -2.08 -23.37 4.22
CA GLU A 95 -2.41 -22.10 4.88
C GLU A 95 -2.19 -20.90 3.95
N ILE A 96 -1.10 -20.92 3.18
CA ILE A 96 -0.80 -19.88 2.19
C ILE A 96 -1.86 -19.88 1.07
N LEU A 97 -2.27 -21.06 0.60
CA LEU A 97 -3.32 -21.17 -0.41
C LEU A 97 -4.67 -20.67 0.10
N LEU A 98 -5.04 -21.00 1.34
CA LEU A 98 -6.28 -20.53 1.97
C LEU A 98 -6.25 -19.01 2.17
N GLY A 99 -5.14 -18.48 2.68
CA GLY A 99 -4.95 -17.03 2.82
C GLY A 99 -5.01 -16.30 1.47
N GLY A 100 -4.35 -16.85 0.45
CA GLY A 100 -4.38 -16.32 -0.92
C GLY A 100 -5.79 -16.32 -1.51
N ALA A 101 -6.52 -17.43 -1.36
CA ALA A 101 -7.92 -17.52 -1.79
C ALA A 101 -8.82 -16.50 -1.07
N LEU A 102 -8.62 -16.31 0.24
CA LEU A 102 -9.35 -15.32 1.02
C LEU A 102 -9.07 -13.89 0.54
N VAL A 103 -7.81 -13.54 0.26
CA VAL A 103 -7.43 -12.23 -0.31
C VAL A 103 -8.08 -12.03 -1.68
N LEU A 104 -8.03 -13.03 -2.56
CA LEU A 104 -8.66 -12.95 -3.88
C LEU A 104 -10.18 -12.75 -3.77
N ALA A 105 -10.85 -13.46 -2.86
CA ALA A 105 -12.27 -13.30 -2.62
C ALA A 105 -12.60 -11.88 -2.12
N ALA A 106 -11.83 -11.36 -1.16
CA ALA A 106 -12.01 -9.99 -0.65
C ALA A 106 -11.84 -8.94 -1.74
N VAL A 107 -10.79 -9.05 -2.56
CA VAL A 107 -10.54 -8.15 -3.70
C VAL A 107 -11.65 -8.23 -4.73
N TYR A 108 -12.11 -9.44 -5.08
CA TYR A 108 -13.20 -9.64 -6.03
C TYR A 108 -14.51 -9.01 -5.54
N VAL A 109 -14.90 -9.29 -4.30
CA VAL A 109 -16.11 -8.73 -3.69
C VAL A 109 -16.01 -7.21 -3.61
N GLY A 110 -14.92 -6.68 -3.06
CA GLY A 110 -14.74 -5.22 -2.94
C GLY A 110 -14.75 -4.51 -4.30
N ALA A 111 -14.01 -5.03 -5.28
CA ALA A 111 -13.84 -4.39 -6.58
C ALA A 111 -15.10 -4.42 -7.46
N ILE A 112 -15.96 -5.42 -7.30
CA ILE A 112 -17.17 -5.61 -8.13
C ILE A 112 -18.43 -5.13 -7.41
N ALA A 113 -18.62 -5.47 -6.12
CA ALA A 113 -19.80 -5.05 -5.36
C ALA A 113 -19.81 -3.54 -5.11
N GLY A 114 -18.64 -2.94 -4.82
CA GLY A 114 -18.53 -1.49 -4.62
C GLY A 114 -18.92 -0.65 -5.84
N ARG A 115 -18.82 -1.20 -7.07
CA ARG A 115 -19.29 -0.50 -8.28
C ARG A 115 -20.81 -0.46 -8.38
N ARG A 116 -21.52 -1.43 -7.78
CA ARG A 116 -22.99 -1.50 -7.81
C ARG A 116 -23.61 -0.46 -6.87
N GLU A 117 -23.06 -0.28 -5.68
CA GLU A 117 -23.51 0.74 -4.72
C GLU A 117 -23.35 2.16 -5.27
N ALA A 118 -22.18 2.48 -5.85
CA ALA A 118 -21.93 3.79 -6.45
C ALA A 118 -22.88 4.14 -7.60
N ARG A 119 -23.42 3.12 -8.31
CA ARG A 119 -24.36 3.31 -9.42
C ARG A 119 -25.83 3.43 -8.96
N THR A 120 -26.12 3.04 -7.72
CA THR A 120 -27.50 3.00 -7.16
C THR A 120 -27.80 4.20 -6.26
N ALA A 121 -26.79 5.03 -5.94
CA ALA A 121 -27.00 6.30 -5.22
C ALA A 121 -27.93 7.23 -6.03
N PRO A 122 -29.15 7.52 -5.54
CA PRO A 122 -30.10 8.34 -6.30
C PRO A 122 -29.61 9.79 -6.38
N GLN A 123 -29.65 10.38 -7.58
CA GLN A 123 -29.62 11.84 -7.80
C GLN A 123 -30.85 12.45 -7.10
N ARG A 124 -30.75 12.70 -5.79
CA ARG A 124 -31.84 13.22 -4.95
C ARG A 124 -31.54 14.63 -4.45
N GLY A 125 -31.00 15.49 -5.33
CA GLY A 125 -30.58 16.85 -4.97
C GLY A 125 -31.00 17.97 -5.93
N GLU A 126 -31.34 17.68 -7.19
CA GLU A 126 -31.46 18.74 -8.21
C GLU A 126 -32.89 19.18 -8.55
N THR A 127 -33.92 18.57 -7.97
CA THR A 127 -35.32 18.89 -8.32
C THR A 127 -36.03 19.86 -7.36
N ALA A 128 -35.39 20.27 -6.26
CA ALA A 128 -36.06 21.08 -5.23
C ALA A 128 -35.79 22.61 -5.32
N ALA A 129 -34.82 23.07 -6.10
CA ALA A 129 -34.42 24.49 -6.14
C ALA A 129 -35.06 25.32 -7.28
N GLY A 130 -35.92 24.70 -8.11
CA GLY A 130 -36.51 25.33 -9.31
C GLY A 130 -37.95 25.82 -9.15
N ARG A 131 -38.52 25.83 -7.95
CA ARG A 131 -39.89 26.31 -7.71
C ARG A 131 -40.02 26.97 -6.34
N THR A 132 -39.64 28.24 -6.25
CA THR A 132 -40.31 29.28 -5.46
C THR A 132 -39.75 30.63 -5.86
#